data_AF-A0A2U1PGS0-F1
#
_entry.id   AF-A0A2U1PGS0-F1
#
_cell.length_a   1.000
_cell.length_b   1.000
_cell.length_c   1.000
_cell.angle_alpha   90.00
_cell.angle_beta   90.00
_cell.angle_gamma   90.00
#
_symmetry.space_group_name_H-M   'P 1'
#
loop_
_entity.id
_entity.type
_entity.pdbx_description
1 polymer ?
#
loop_
_entity_poly.entity_id
_entity_poly.type
_entity_poly.pdbx_seq_one_letter_code
_entity_poly.pdbx_strand_id
1 'polypeptide(L)'
;MESRKHWDNFYERHQNKSHKIFREDQMNVFVCNIAEDNLCDHIMPASVDIFTLVFTLSAVSPEKMPIVLQNIGRVLKPNGYVLLRDYAIGDYAQAMLMNNNRVISDNFYFRGDGTCSFYFSEDLLSELFVTAGFTVVDQLDSSPYGTVYDTNFSDWRAIAEKEKHDTTEAKKEESHSSSDEDDLGDLAMLVGFRYVHCGCHRLIM
;
A
#
# COMPACT_ATOMS: atom_id res chain seq x y z
N MET A 1 16.56 -11.14 3.54
CA MET A 1 16.41 -12.45 2.82
C MET A 1 15.75 -13.55 3.65
N GLU A 2 15.97 -13.60 4.98
CA GLU A 2 15.40 -14.64 5.87
C GLU A 2 13.92 -14.40 6.26
N SER A 3 13.52 -13.14 6.40
CA SER A 3 12.13 -12.70 6.63
C SER A 3 11.18 -13.11 5.49
N ARG A 4 11.61 -12.94 4.23
CA ARG A 4 10.84 -13.32 3.03
C ARG A 4 10.51 -14.82 3.02
N LYS A 5 11.50 -15.67 3.33
CA LYS A 5 11.29 -17.13 3.46
C LYS A 5 10.31 -17.49 4.58
N HIS A 6 10.29 -16.77 5.69
CA HIS A 6 9.33 -17.01 6.77
C HIS A 6 7.89 -16.76 6.31
N TRP A 7 7.67 -15.65 5.59
CA TRP A 7 6.36 -15.28 5.07
C TRP A 7 5.89 -16.14 3.90
N ASP A 8 6.79 -16.56 3.00
CA ASP A 8 6.48 -17.52 1.95
C ASP A 8 5.98 -18.84 2.57
N ASN A 9 6.66 -19.32 3.62
CA ASN A 9 6.25 -20.52 4.35
C ASN A 9 4.96 -20.33 5.17
N PHE A 10 4.71 -19.13 5.71
CA PHE A 10 3.45 -18.79 6.37
C PHE A 10 2.32 -18.83 5.34
N TYR A 11 2.55 -18.21 4.19
CA TYR A 11 1.60 -18.11 3.10
C TYR A 11 1.25 -19.48 2.51
N GLU A 12 2.22 -20.33 2.19
CA GLU A 12 1.97 -21.69 1.72
C GLU A 12 1.13 -22.51 2.71
N ARG A 13 1.32 -22.28 4.02
CA ARG A 13 0.53 -22.94 5.08
C ARG A 13 -0.88 -22.39 5.25
N HIS A 14 -1.11 -21.11 4.92
CA HIS A 14 -2.38 -20.42 5.19
C HIS A 14 -3.18 -20.08 3.94
N GLN A 15 -2.69 -20.39 2.73
CA GLN A 15 -3.50 -20.53 1.54
C GLN A 15 -4.50 -21.68 1.74
N ASN A 16 -5.62 -21.41 2.40
CA ASN A 16 -6.69 -22.39 2.57
C ASN A 16 -7.49 -22.55 1.27
N LYS A 17 -6.80 -22.93 0.18
CA LYS A 17 -7.41 -23.29 -1.10
C LYS A 17 -8.36 -24.48 -0.97
N SER A 18 -8.23 -25.25 0.11
CA SER A 18 -9.15 -26.31 0.52
C SER A 18 -10.46 -25.83 1.14
N HIS A 19 -10.61 -24.53 1.42
CA HIS A 19 -11.83 -24.02 2.03
C HIS A 19 -13.01 -24.08 1.05
N LYS A 20 -14.18 -24.52 1.53
CA LYS A 20 -15.36 -24.82 0.67
C LYS A 20 -15.89 -23.64 -0.15
N ILE A 21 -15.59 -22.41 0.25
CA ILE A 21 -16.02 -21.19 -0.45
C ILE A 21 -14.93 -20.59 -1.33
N PHE A 22 -13.72 -21.14 -1.30
CA PHE A 22 -12.63 -20.67 -2.16
C PHE A 22 -12.93 -20.99 -3.61
N ARG A 23 -12.77 -19.99 -4.47
CA ARG A 23 -13.09 -20.04 -5.89
C ARG A 23 -11.97 -19.39 -6.67
N GLU A 24 -11.17 -20.19 -7.36
CA GLU A 24 -10.03 -19.71 -8.16
C GLU A 24 -10.45 -18.75 -9.28
N ASP A 25 -11.69 -18.86 -9.78
CA ASP A 25 -12.24 -17.95 -10.78
C ASP A 25 -12.63 -16.56 -10.20
N GLN A 26 -12.73 -16.46 -8.88
CA GLN A 26 -13.14 -15.23 -8.17
C GLN A 26 -12.03 -14.64 -7.29
N MET A 27 -11.03 -15.44 -6.91
CA MET A 27 -9.97 -15.04 -5.99
C MET A 27 -8.62 -15.44 -6.56
N ASN A 28 -7.75 -14.45 -6.72
CA ASN A 28 -6.33 -14.66 -6.96
C ASN A 28 -5.57 -14.21 -5.72
N VAL A 29 -4.74 -15.09 -5.17
CA VAL A 29 -3.94 -14.79 -3.98
C VAL A 29 -2.48 -14.95 -4.38
N PHE A 30 -1.64 -13.99 -4.01
CA PHE A 30 -0.18 -14.03 -4.21
C PHE A 30 0.54 -13.31 -3.07
N VAL A 31 1.84 -13.57 -2.91
CA VAL A 31 2.73 -12.81 -2.00
C VAL A 31 3.35 -11.70 -2.81
N CYS A 32 3.34 -10.48 -2.27
CA CYS A 32 3.93 -9.31 -2.89
C CYS A 32 4.37 -8.35 -1.80
N ASN A 33 5.64 -7.97 -1.80
CA ASN A 33 6.13 -6.82 -1.05
C ASN A 33 5.77 -5.56 -1.82
N ILE A 34 4.70 -4.87 -1.43
CA ILE A 34 4.19 -3.71 -2.19
C ILE A 34 5.18 -2.54 -2.27
N ALA A 35 6.16 -2.47 -1.37
CA ALA A 35 7.20 -1.43 -1.33
C ALA A 35 8.37 -1.70 -2.28
N GLU A 36 8.50 -2.93 -2.82
CA GLU A 36 9.66 -3.36 -3.63
C GLU A 36 9.24 -4.04 -4.93
N ASP A 37 8.24 -4.92 -4.87
CA ASP A 37 7.81 -5.74 -5.98
C ASP A 37 6.88 -4.96 -6.93
N ASN A 38 6.90 -5.33 -8.21
CA ASN A 38 6.03 -4.75 -9.21
C ASN A 38 4.66 -5.44 -9.22
N LEU A 39 3.59 -4.74 -8.86
CA LEU A 39 2.22 -5.29 -8.86
C LEU A 39 1.80 -5.82 -10.24
N CYS A 40 2.35 -5.27 -11.32
CA CYS A 40 2.04 -5.70 -12.69
C CYS A 40 2.52 -7.13 -13.01
N ASP A 41 3.39 -7.72 -12.18
CA ASP A 41 3.83 -9.11 -12.34
C ASP A 41 2.73 -10.11 -11.96
N HIS A 42 1.74 -9.66 -11.19
CA HIS A 42 0.63 -10.48 -10.68
C HIS A 42 -0.75 -10.00 -11.12
N ILE A 43 -0.88 -8.70 -11.41
CA ILE A 43 -2.16 -8.06 -11.75
C ILE A 43 -2.00 -7.38 -13.11
N MET A 44 -2.97 -7.56 -14.01
CA MET A 44 -2.95 -6.84 -15.28
C MET A 44 -3.02 -5.33 -15.06
N PRO A 45 -2.23 -4.52 -15.79
CA PRO A 45 -2.36 -3.07 -15.74
C PRO A 45 -3.78 -2.60 -16.04
N ALA A 46 -4.21 -1.52 -15.38
CA ALA A 46 -5.54 -0.92 -15.56
C ALA A 46 -6.70 -1.94 -15.54
N SER A 47 -6.67 -2.89 -14.59
CA SER A 47 -7.68 -3.95 -14.48
C SER A 47 -8.46 -3.97 -13.16
N VAL A 48 -7.99 -3.23 -12.15
CA VAL A 48 -8.59 -3.16 -10.81
C VAL A 48 -9.56 -1.98 -10.73
N ASP A 49 -10.80 -2.24 -10.34
CA ASP A 49 -11.80 -1.18 -10.10
C ASP A 49 -11.64 -0.55 -8.71
N ILE A 50 -11.33 -1.37 -7.70
CA ILE A 50 -11.17 -0.94 -6.30
C ILE A 50 -9.94 -1.62 -5.72
N PHE A 51 -9.02 -0.84 -5.18
CA PHE A 51 -7.88 -1.29 -4.38
C PHE A 51 -8.15 -0.97 -2.92
N THR A 52 -7.87 -1.88 -2.00
CA THR A 52 -8.11 -1.64 -0.56
C THR A 52 -6.82 -1.84 0.22
N LEU A 53 -6.49 -0.86 1.04
CA LEU A 53 -5.35 -0.85 1.96
C LEU A 53 -5.91 -0.85 3.39
N VAL A 54 -5.64 -1.89 4.16
CA VAL A 54 -6.10 -2.02 5.56
C VAL A 54 -4.89 -2.25 6.45
N PHE A 55 -4.55 -1.26 7.27
CA PHE A 55 -3.34 -1.25 8.11
C PHE A 55 -2.08 -1.65 7.32
N THR A 56 -1.98 -1.14 6.09
CA THR A 56 -0.99 -1.59 5.10
C THR A 56 0.06 -0.52 4.89
N LEU A 57 -0.37 0.72 4.65
CA LEU A 57 0.56 1.80 4.33
C LEU A 57 1.34 2.21 5.58
N SER A 58 0.73 2.16 6.78
CA SER A 58 1.44 2.42 8.05
C SER A 58 2.57 1.44 8.36
N ALA A 59 2.55 0.24 7.77
CA ALA A 59 3.60 -0.76 7.95
C ALA A 59 4.79 -0.56 6.99
N VAL A 60 4.68 0.39 6.05
CA VAL A 60 5.72 0.75 5.09
C VAL A 60 6.46 1.97 5.59
N SER A 61 7.78 1.98 5.45
CA SER A 61 8.62 3.13 5.77
C SER A 61 8.20 4.35 4.92
N PRO A 62 8.09 5.56 5.51
CA PRO A 62 7.54 6.74 4.83
C PRO A 62 8.16 7.05 3.48
N GLU A 63 9.48 6.88 3.33
CA GLU A 63 10.20 7.11 2.08
C GLU A 63 9.79 6.15 0.94
N LYS A 64 9.21 4.98 1.26
CA LYS A 64 8.74 4.01 0.26
C LYS A 64 7.23 4.12 -0.03
N MET A 65 6.48 4.91 0.73
CA MET A 65 5.04 5.08 0.45
C MET A 65 4.74 5.65 -0.95
N PRO A 66 5.52 6.59 -1.53
CA PRO A 66 5.29 7.06 -2.90
C PRO A 66 5.36 5.95 -3.95
N ILE A 67 6.35 5.04 -3.86
CA ILE A 67 6.48 3.93 -4.83
C ILE A 67 5.32 2.92 -4.70
N VAL A 68 4.82 2.71 -3.48
CA VAL A 68 3.61 1.91 -3.22
C VAL A 68 2.41 2.49 -3.98
N LEU A 69 2.16 3.79 -3.84
CA LEU A 69 1.02 4.44 -4.49
C LEU A 69 1.15 4.48 -6.02
N GLN A 70 2.36 4.70 -6.55
CA GLN A 70 2.63 4.60 -7.98
C GLN A 70 2.32 3.19 -8.52
N ASN A 71 2.74 2.14 -7.81
CA ASN A 71 2.44 0.76 -8.19
C ASN A 71 0.94 0.48 -8.20
N ILE A 72 0.20 0.99 -7.21
CA ILE A 72 -1.26 0.87 -7.14
C ILE A 72 -1.93 1.58 -8.33
N GLY A 73 -1.48 2.79 -8.64
CA GLY A 73 -2.00 3.57 -9.78
C GLY A 73 -1.88 2.85 -11.12
N ARG A 74 -0.82 2.05 -11.32
CA ARG A 74 -0.60 1.28 -12.58
C ARG A 74 -1.61 0.15 -12.78
N VAL A 75 -2.06 -0.49 -11.71
CA VAL A 75 -3.01 -1.62 -11.79
C VAL A 75 -4.46 -1.18 -11.74
N LEU A 76 -4.73 0.02 -11.21
CA LEU A 76 -6.05 0.64 -11.19
C LEU A 76 -6.51 1.06 -12.60
N LYS A 77 -7.78 0.78 -12.88
CA LYS A 77 -8.49 1.34 -14.03
C LYS A 77 -8.58 2.86 -13.92
N PRO A 78 -8.73 3.57 -15.05
CA PRO A 78 -9.24 4.94 -15.01
C PRO A 78 -10.55 4.98 -14.21
N ASN A 79 -10.68 5.97 -13.34
CA ASN A 79 -11.78 6.15 -12.39
C ASN A 79 -11.90 5.01 -11.37
N GLY A 80 -10.82 4.26 -11.13
CA GLY A 80 -10.73 3.30 -10.05
C GLY A 80 -10.52 3.98 -8.70
N TYR A 81 -10.85 3.26 -7.63
CA TYR A 81 -10.82 3.80 -6.27
C TYR A 81 -9.77 3.08 -5.40
N VAL A 82 -9.11 3.83 -4.52
CA VAL A 82 -8.38 3.30 -3.37
C VAL A 82 -9.20 3.56 -2.11
N LEU A 83 -9.51 2.50 -1.39
CA LEU A 83 -10.10 2.57 -0.06
C LEU A 83 -8.99 2.39 0.97
N LEU A 84 -8.70 3.43 1.74
CA LEU A 84 -7.68 3.38 2.79
C LEU A 84 -8.33 3.32 4.17
N ARG A 85 -7.88 2.37 4.98
CA ARG A 85 -8.08 2.31 6.42
C ARG A 85 -6.75 2.09 7.12
N ASP A 86 -6.25 3.08 7.83
CA ASP A 86 -4.94 3.01 8.47
C ASP A 86 -4.90 3.76 9.82
N TYR A 87 -3.75 3.77 10.48
CA TYR A 87 -3.56 4.46 11.76
C TYR A 87 -3.58 5.98 11.63
N ALA A 88 -4.24 6.66 12.56
CA ALA A 88 -4.38 8.11 12.55
C ALA A 88 -3.69 8.75 13.77
N ILE A 89 -3.12 9.94 13.59
CA ILE A 89 -2.55 10.70 14.72
C ILE A 89 -3.63 10.91 15.80
N GLY A 90 -3.25 10.66 17.05
CA GLY A 90 -4.16 10.72 18.20
C GLY A 90 -4.79 9.36 18.56
N ASP A 91 -4.56 8.32 17.77
CA ASP A 91 -4.95 6.96 18.14
C ASP A 91 -4.37 6.57 19.50
N TYR A 92 -5.18 5.89 20.31
CA TYR A 92 -4.75 5.40 21.63
C TYR A 92 -3.50 4.52 21.54
N ALA A 93 -3.37 3.75 20.45
CA ALA A 93 -2.19 2.95 20.17
C ALA A 93 -0.92 3.79 20.00
N GLN A 94 -1.02 4.99 19.42
CA GLN A 94 0.11 5.92 19.28
C GLN A 94 0.61 6.36 20.66
N ALA A 95 -0.30 6.80 21.53
CA ALA A 95 0.04 7.25 22.88
C ALA A 95 0.74 6.14 23.70
N MET A 96 0.32 4.88 23.51
CA MET A 96 0.96 3.73 24.14
C MET A 96 2.39 3.49 23.64
N LEU A 97 2.66 3.70 22.35
CA LEU A 97 4.01 3.55 21.79
C LEU A 97 4.94 4.68 22.23
N MET A 98 4.43 5.92 22.30
CA MET A 98 5.16 7.08 22.84
C MET A 98 5.60 6.84 24.28
N ASN A 99 4.68 6.37 25.14
CA ASN A 99 4.95 6.10 26.55
C ASN A 99 5.96 4.98 26.79
N ASN A 100 6.13 4.08 25.81
CA ASN A 100 7.03 2.93 25.89
C ASN A 100 8.38 3.17 25.19
N ASN A 101 8.73 4.43 24.86
CA ASN A 101 9.96 4.82 24.16
C ASN A 101 10.19 4.03 22.86
N ARG A 102 9.13 3.78 22.08
CA ARG A 102 9.17 3.01 20.82
C ARG A 102 9.28 3.89 19.58
N VAL A 103 9.75 5.12 19.71
CA VAL A 103 9.80 6.12 18.63
C VAL A 103 11.01 5.85 17.72
N ILE A 104 10.79 5.79 16.41
CA ILE A 104 11.84 5.76 15.38
C ILE A 104 12.08 7.19 14.88
N SER A 105 11.00 7.85 14.45
CA SER A 105 10.98 9.25 13.99
C SER A 105 9.58 9.83 14.19
N ASP A 106 9.35 11.08 13.74
CA ASP A 106 8.06 11.74 13.90
C ASP A 106 6.92 10.90 13.29
N ASN A 107 5.94 10.58 14.14
CA ASN A 107 4.80 9.71 13.82
C ASN A 107 5.14 8.28 13.38
N PHE A 108 6.40 7.85 13.47
CA PHE A 108 6.85 6.51 13.09
C PHE A 108 7.42 5.74 14.29
N TYR A 109 6.89 4.54 14.51
CA TYR A 109 7.15 3.79 15.74
C TYR A 109 7.47 2.33 15.45
N PHE A 110 8.37 1.77 16.25
CA PHE A 110 8.67 0.34 16.25
C PHE A 110 7.67 -0.42 17.12
N ARG A 111 7.15 -1.52 16.61
CA ARG A 111 6.25 -2.41 17.35
C ARG A 111 7.06 -3.55 17.95
N GLY A 112 6.67 -4.00 19.15
CA GLY A 112 7.40 -5.05 19.88
C GLY A 112 7.42 -6.43 19.20
N ASP A 113 6.72 -6.58 18.08
CA ASP A 113 6.64 -7.78 17.23
C ASP A 113 7.61 -7.74 16.04
N GLY A 114 8.47 -6.72 15.93
CA GLY A 114 9.42 -6.58 14.83
C GLY A 114 8.89 -5.82 13.61
N THR A 115 7.67 -5.29 13.68
CA THR A 115 7.07 -4.45 12.63
C THR A 115 7.11 -2.97 13.00
N CYS A 116 6.72 -2.09 12.09
CA CYS A 116 6.60 -0.65 12.34
C CYS A 116 5.16 -0.18 12.17
N SER A 117 4.82 0.99 12.71
CA SER A 117 3.57 1.68 12.45
C SER A 117 3.80 3.18 12.33
N PHE A 118 3.43 3.73 11.17
CA PHE A 118 3.30 5.15 10.91
C PHE A 118 1.87 5.62 11.21
N TYR A 119 1.72 6.81 11.80
CA TYR A 119 0.43 7.41 12.12
C TYR A 119 0.20 8.65 11.26
N PHE A 120 -0.88 8.66 10.49
CA PHE A 120 -1.13 9.69 9.48
C PHE A 120 -1.95 10.86 10.05
N SER A 121 -1.59 12.09 9.67
CA SER A 121 -2.57 13.19 9.63
C SER A 121 -3.34 13.13 8.32
N GLU A 122 -4.53 13.71 8.29
CA GLU A 122 -5.32 13.84 7.06
C GLU A 122 -4.58 14.65 5.99
N ASP A 123 -3.91 15.75 6.39
CA ASP A 123 -3.16 16.61 5.48
C ASP A 123 -2.01 15.86 4.79
N LEU A 124 -1.18 15.14 5.56
CA LEU A 124 -0.06 14.37 5.02
C LEU A 124 -0.55 13.27 4.09
N LEU A 125 -1.62 12.58 4.48
CA LEU A 125 -2.19 11.51 3.68
C LEU A 125 -2.77 12.03 2.37
N SER A 126 -3.49 13.16 2.42
CA SER A 126 -4.00 13.85 1.24
C SER A 126 -2.86 14.26 0.30
N GLU A 127 -1.81 14.89 0.84
CA GLU A 127 -0.63 15.28 0.08
C GLU A 127 0.02 14.08 -0.61
N LEU A 128 0.27 13.00 0.13
CA LEU A 128 0.90 11.78 -0.39
C LEU A 128 0.13 11.20 -1.59
N PHE A 129 -1.20 11.10 -1.48
CA PHE A 129 -2.05 10.59 -2.56
C PHE A 129 -2.15 11.56 -3.74
N VAL A 130 -2.29 12.87 -3.48
CA VAL A 130 -2.34 13.88 -4.54
C VAL A 130 -1.03 13.93 -5.33
N THR A 131 0.11 13.87 -4.65
CA THR A 131 1.43 13.79 -5.29
C THR A 131 1.57 12.53 -6.16
N ALA A 132 0.95 11.42 -5.75
CA ALA A 132 0.89 10.19 -6.54
C ALA A 132 -0.15 10.21 -7.69
N GLY A 133 -0.86 11.33 -7.90
CA GLY A 133 -1.80 11.52 -9.01
C GLY A 133 -3.23 11.09 -8.71
N PHE A 134 -3.58 10.90 -7.43
CA PHE A 134 -4.94 10.61 -6.99
C PHE A 134 -5.69 11.88 -6.58
N THR A 135 -7.01 11.79 -6.55
CA THR A 135 -7.90 12.83 -6.03
C THR A 135 -8.69 12.30 -4.83
N VAL A 136 -8.86 13.14 -3.81
CA VAL A 136 -9.68 12.79 -2.63
C VAL A 136 -11.14 12.95 -2.99
N VAL A 137 -11.93 11.88 -2.82
CA VAL A 137 -13.35 11.86 -3.22
C VAL A 137 -14.26 12.06 -2.03
N ASP A 138 -13.98 11.36 -0.94
CA ASP A 138 -14.83 11.39 0.24
C ASP A 138 -13.98 11.09 1.48
N GLN A 139 -14.12 11.91 2.50
CA GLN A 139 -13.78 11.55 3.87
C GLN A 139 -15.12 11.14 4.48
N LEU A 140 -15.34 9.85 4.72
CA LEU A 140 -16.63 9.40 5.25
C LEU A 140 -16.95 10.20 6.52
N ASP A 141 -17.91 11.13 6.43
CA ASP A 141 -18.23 12.21 7.39
C ASP A 141 -18.62 11.75 8.82
N SER A 142 -18.41 10.47 9.14
CA SER A 142 -18.69 9.86 10.43
C SER A 142 -17.67 8.80 10.89
N SER A 143 -16.57 8.57 10.17
CA SER A 143 -15.53 7.61 10.58
C SER A 143 -14.13 8.15 10.29
N PRO A 144 -13.30 8.44 11.31
CA PRO A 144 -11.94 8.97 11.13
C PRO A 144 -10.94 7.95 10.52
N TYR A 145 -11.43 6.79 10.06
CA TYR A 145 -10.60 5.66 9.61
C TYR A 145 -10.83 5.28 8.15
N GLY A 146 -11.56 6.07 7.37
CA GLY A 146 -11.89 5.73 5.98
C GLY A 146 -11.79 6.93 5.05
N THR A 147 -10.79 6.93 4.17
CA THR A 147 -10.65 7.92 3.10
C THR A 147 -10.70 7.22 1.75
N VAL A 148 -11.47 7.79 0.83
CA VAL A 148 -11.62 7.30 -0.54
C VAL A 148 -10.84 8.21 -1.48
N TYR A 149 -9.92 7.60 -2.23
CA TYR A 149 -9.18 8.25 -3.29
C TYR A 149 -9.62 7.67 -4.63
N ASP A 150 -9.64 8.48 -5.67
CA ASP A 150 -9.85 8.01 -7.03
C ASP A 150 -8.76 8.48 -7.97
N THR A 151 -8.73 7.85 -9.15
CA THR A 151 -7.83 8.24 -10.23
C THR A 151 -8.53 9.17 -11.23
N ASN A 152 -9.52 9.98 -10.83
CA ASN A 152 -10.17 10.96 -11.72
C ASN A 152 -9.23 12.14 -11.98
N PHE A 153 -8.10 11.84 -12.61
CA PHE A 153 -7.19 12.82 -13.16
C PHE A 153 -7.01 12.52 -14.65
N SER A 154 -7.11 13.55 -15.48
CA SER A 154 -7.25 13.44 -16.94
C SER A 154 -6.07 12.78 -17.67
N ASP A 155 -4.93 12.55 -17.01
CA ASP A 155 -3.71 12.17 -17.73
C ASP A 155 -2.67 11.43 -16.88
N TRP A 156 -2.98 10.21 -16.43
CA TRP A 156 -1.98 9.32 -15.80
C TRP A 156 -0.78 9.03 -16.72
N ARG A 157 -0.98 9.14 -18.05
CA ARG A 157 0.06 8.93 -19.06
C ARG A 157 1.15 9.99 -18.99
N ALA A 158 0.80 11.25 -18.70
CA ALA A 158 1.75 12.33 -18.55
C ALA A 158 2.70 12.11 -17.34
N ILE A 159 2.20 11.54 -16.23
CA ILE A 159 3.03 11.23 -15.05
C ILE A 159 3.95 10.04 -15.35
N ALA A 160 3.42 8.96 -15.94
CA ALA A 160 4.22 7.79 -16.32
C ALA A 160 5.32 8.13 -17.35
N GLU A 161 5.06 9.06 -18.26
CA GLU A 161 6.05 9.55 -19.23
C GLU A 161 7.10 10.46 -18.58
N LYS A 162 6.70 11.32 -17.63
CA LYS A 162 7.61 12.17 -16.86
C LYS A 162 8.56 11.34 -15.98
N GLU A 163 8.06 10.30 -15.31
CA GLU A 163 8.88 9.40 -14.48
C GLU A 163 9.87 8.58 -15.31
N LYS A 164 9.51 8.20 -16.54
CA LYS A 164 10.41 7.51 -17.47
C LYS A 164 11.56 8.42 -17.90
N HIS A 165 11.35 9.74 -17.93
CA HIS A 165 12.38 10.73 -18.19
C HIS A 165 13.29 10.90 -16.96
N ASP A 166 12.72 11.09 -15.77
CA ASP A 166 13.48 11.27 -14.51
C ASP A 166 14.31 10.03 -14.14
N THR A 167 13.79 8.82 -14.31
CA THR A 167 14.58 7.58 -14.05
C THR A 167 15.68 7.33 -15.08
N THR A 168 15.58 7.92 -16.28
CA THR A 168 16.65 7.86 -17.29
C THR A 168 17.75 8.88 -17.00
N GLU A 169 17.41 10.02 -16.40
CA GLU A 169 18.38 11.03 -15.94
C GLU A 169 19.07 10.63 -14.63
N ALA A 170 18.33 10.10 -13.64
CA ALA A 170 18.89 9.63 -12.36
C ALA A 170 19.89 8.47 -12.53
N LYS A 171 19.67 7.57 -13.49
CA LYS A 171 20.62 6.49 -13.82
C LYS A 171 21.94 6.98 -14.43
N LYS A 172 22.05 8.26 -14.78
CA LYS A 172 23.25 8.84 -15.39
C LYS A 172 24.21 9.46 -14.37
N GLU A 173 23.79 9.65 -13.11
CA GLU A 173 24.58 10.38 -12.10
C GLU A 173 25.11 9.56 -10.92
N GLU A 174 24.70 8.30 -10.72
CA GLU A 174 25.23 7.50 -9.62
C GLU A 174 26.37 6.56 -10.02
N SER A 175 27.60 7.04 -9.84
CA SER A 175 28.77 6.20 -9.57
C SER A 175 29.32 6.47 -8.17
N HIS A 176 29.28 5.45 -7.32
CA HIS A 176 29.96 5.29 -6.01
C HIS A 176 29.58 6.25 -4.86
N SER A 177 28.86 5.74 -3.85
CA SER A 177 29.48 5.35 -2.58
C SER A 177 28.49 4.57 -1.70
N SER A 178 29.00 3.56 -1.01
CA SER A 178 28.30 2.65 -0.12
C SER A 178 28.15 3.22 1.29
N SER A 179 26.99 3.03 1.90
CA SER A 179 26.86 2.82 3.34
C SER A 179 25.62 1.96 3.60
N ASP A 180 25.85 0.82 4.24
CA ASP A 180 24.84 -0.13 4.66
C ASP A 180 23.90 0.51 5.68
N GLU A 181 22.64 0.70 5.32
CA GLU A 181 21.55 0.93 6.27
C GLU A 181 20.78 -0.37 6.46
N ASP A 182 20.58 -0.75 7.72
CA ASP A 182 19.94 -2.00 8.12
C ASP A 182 18.50 -2.07 7.57
N ASP A 183 18.24 -3.05 6.70
CA ASP A 183 16.93 -3.44 6.17
C ASP A 183 15.97 -3.85 7.32
N LEU A 184 15.32 -2.87 7.95
CA LEU A 184 14.09 -3.12 8.70
C LEU A 184 13.00 -3.45 7.67
N GLY A 185 12.70 -4.74 7.54
CA GLY A 185 11.85 -5.29 6.49
C GLY A 185 10.46 -4.65 6.43
N ASP A 186 10.26 -3.82 5.41
CA ASP A 186 8.94 -3.42 4.91
C ASP A 186 8.29 -4.65 4.26
N LEU A 187 7.47 -5.39 5.01
CA LEU A 187 6.71 -6.52 4.49
C LEU A 187 5.23 -6.28 4.74
N ALA A 188 4.55 -5.70 3.75
CA ALA A 188 3.11 -5.52 3.77
C ALA A 188 2.43 -6.68 3.01
N MET A 189 1.50 -7.39 3.65
CA MET A 189 0.75 -8.49 3.04
C MET A 189 -0.47 -7.93 2.31
N LEU A 190 -0.52 -8.06 0.99
CA LEU A 190 -1.68 -7.67 0.19
C LEU A 190 -2.66 -8.83 0.01
N VAL A 191 -3.91 -8.66 0.43
CA VAL A 191 -5.03 -9.52 -0.01
C VAL A 191 -5.77 -8.78 -1.12
N GLY A 192 -5.33 -8.97 -2.36
CA GLY A 192 -6.01 -8.43 -3.52
C GLY A 192 -7.30 -9.21 -3.80
N PHE A 193 -8.46 -8.62 -3.53
CA PHE A 193 -9.73 -9.17 -4.00
C PHE A 193 -9.96 -8.75 -5.44
N ARG A 194 -9.98 -9.70 -6.37
CA ARG A 194 -10.46 -9.43 -7.73
C ARG A 194 -11.97 -9.35 -7.68
N TYR A 195 -12.54 -8.15 -7.64
CA TYR A 195 -13.98 -7.98 -7.76
C TYR A 195 -14.40 -8.31 -9.20
N VAL A 196 -14.90 -9.52 -9.43
CA VAL A 196 -15.57 -9.87 -10.68
C VAL A 196 -16.98 -9.31 -10.59
N HIS A 197 -17.33 -8.41 -11.50
CA HIS A 197 -18.63 -7.75 -11.57
C HIS A 197 -19.77 -8.78 -11.69
N CYS A 198 -20.32 -9.21 -10.56
CA CYS A 198 -21.59 -9.92 -10.49
C CYS A 198 -22.59 -8.95 -9.84
N GLY A 199 -23.64 -8.60 -10.59
CA GLY A 199 -24.58 -7.51 -10.27
C GLY A 199 -25.40 -7.70 -9.00
N CYS A 200 -24.79 -7.57 -7.83
CA CYS A 200 -25.49 -7.42 -6.56
C CYS A 200 -24.70 -6.50 -5.63
N HIS A 201 -25.32 -5.36 -5.27
CA HIS A 201 -24.73 -4.37 -4.38
C HIS A 201 -24.70 -4.92 -2.94
N ARG A 202 -23.50 -5.21 -2.42
CA ARG A 202 -23.20 -5.13 -0.98
C ARG A 202 -21.70 -5.24 -0.74
N LEU A 203 -21.07 -4.11 -0.45
CA LEU A 203 -19.78 -4.08 0.23
C LEU A 203 -20.07 -4.32 1.72
N ILE A 204 -19.55 -5.42 2.27
CA ILE A 204 -19.53 -5.66 3.72
C ILE A 204 -18.08 -5.42 4.14
N MET A 205 -17.88 -4.40 4.99
CA MET A 205 -16.64 -4.18 5.75
C MET A 205 -16.48 -5.23 6.84
#